data_AF-A0AAJ4GGF8-F1
#
_entry.id   AF-A0AAJ4GGF8-F1
#
_cell.length_a   1.000
_cell.length_b   1.000
_cell.length_c   1.000
_cell.angle_alpha   90.00
_cell.angle_beta   90.00
_cell.angle_gamma   90.00
#
_symmetry.space_group_name_H-M   'P 1'
#
loop_
_entity.id
_entity.type
_entity.pdbx_description
1 polymer ?
#
loop_
_entity_poly.entity_id
_entity_poly.type
_entity_poly.pdbx_seq_one_letter_code
_entity_poly.pdbx_strand_id
1 'polypeptide(L)'
;MSAYDKGGKMRKAQMKLLNAIIERAYLAGNYVIVGGDYNHALGKDMLTHFASQEKVPDWVSVLDQSMVAKGFTMVKAQNRETVPTVRSTDLAYRSGVNYLTVCDGFLVSNNVTATATNINTDFDYADHNPVKLTFILK
;
A
#
# COMPACT_ATOMS: atom_id res chain seq x y z
N MET A 1 16.88 -0.79 9.14
CA MET A 1 15.55 -1.30 8.70
C MET A 1 15.15 -0.61 7.41
N SER A 2 14.59 -1.34 6.44
CA SER A 2 14.30 -0.81 5.09
C SER A 2 13.18 0.23 5.01
N ALA A 3 12.29 0.26 6.01
CA ALA A 3 11.21 1.26 6.11
C ALA A 3 11.73 2.71 6.23
N TYR A 4 12.86 2.90 6.91
CA TYR A 4 13.46 4.22 7.20
C TYR A 4 14.72 4.52 6.36
N ASP A 5 14.77 4.01 5.13
CA ASP A 5 15.92 4.16 4.23
C ASP A 5 16.09 5.61 3.75
N LYS A 6 16.96 6.35 4.43
CA LYS A 6 17.34 7.73 4.09
C LYS A 6 17.99 7.76 2.70
N GLY A 7 17.20 8.13 1.68
CA GLY A 7 17.61 8.19 0.27
C GLY A 7 16.97 7.13 -0.65
N GLY A 8 16.17 6.21 -0.11
CA GLY A 8 15.29 5.30 -0.87
C GLY A 8 15.99 4.30 -1.81
N LYS A 9 17.29 4.06 -1.63
CA LYS A 9 18.07 3.10 -2.46
C LYS A 9 17.61 1.66 -2.26
N MET A 10 17.40 1.24 -1.02
CA MET A 10 16.92 -0.09 -0.65
C MET A 10 15.48 -0.31 -1.10
N ARG A 11 14.61 0.70 -0.94
CA ARG A 11 13.22 0.63 -1.43
C ARG A 11 13.15 0.45 -2.95
N LYS A 12 13.98 1.18 -3.70
CA LYS A 12 14.10 0.99 -5.16
C LYS A 12 14.60 -0.40 -5.54
N ALA A 13 15.58 -0.94 -4.81
CA ALA A 13 16.07 -2.30 -5.04
C ALA A 13 15.00 -3.36 -4.74
N GLN A 14 14.24 -3.19 -3.66
CA GLN A 14 13.12 -4.06 -3.29
C GLN A 14 12.02 -4.03 -4.37
N MET A 15 11.61 -2.86 -4.84
CA MET A 15 10.61 -2.75 -5.91
C MET A 15 11.10 -3.36 -7.22
N LYS A 16 12.38 -3.18 -7.56
CA LYS A 16 12.98 -3.81 -8.75
C LYS A 16 12.96 -5.33 -8.65
N LEU A 17 13.33 -5.89 -7.50
CA LEU A 17 13.30 -7.34 -7.26
C LEU A 17 11.88 -7.88 -7.29
N LEU A 18 10.94 -7.22 -6.61
CA LEU A 18 9.53 -7.59 -6.60
C LEU A 18 8.97 -7.65 -8.03
N ASN A 19 9.16 -6.58 -8.81
CA ASN A 19 8.69 -6.52 -10.19
C ASN A 19 9.26 -7.66 -11.05
N ALA A 20 10.55 -7.97 -10.92
CA ALA A 20 11.17 -9.06 -11.66
C ALA A 20 10.60 -10.44 -11.30
N ILE A 21 10.27 -10.66 -10.02
CA ILE A 21 9.70 -11.94 -9.55
C ILE A 21 8.27 -12.09 -10.06
N ILE A 22 7.43 -11.06 -9.90
CA ILE A 22 6.01 -11.13 -10.25
C ILE A 22 5.82 -11.19 -11.77
N GLU A 23 6.65 -10.47 -12.53
CA GLU A 23 6.65 -10.52 -13.99
C GLU A 23 7.02 -11.91 -14.49
N ARG A 24 8.07 -12.52 -13.93
CA ARG A 24 8.45 -13.90 -14.29
C ARG A 24 7.33 -14.89 -13.97
N ALA A 25 6.72 -14.79 -12.80
CA ALA A 25 5.63 -15.67 -12.40
C ALA A 25 4.42 -15.53 -13.34
N TYR A 26 4.06 -14.29 -13.70
CA TYR A 26 2.96 -14.01 -14.61
C TYR A 26 3.23 -14.51 -16.04
N LEU A 27 4.44 -14.29 -16.57
CA LEU A 27 4.85 -14.78 -17.90
C LEU A 27 4.90 -16.31 -17.99
N ALA A 28 5.08 -17.00 -16.86
CA ALA A 28 4.96 -18.45 -16.78
C ALA A 28 3.49 -18.95 -16.73
N GLY A 29 2.51 -18.06 -16.87
CA GLY A 29 1.08 -18.40 -16.90
C GLY A 29 0.40 -18.43 -15.53
N ASN A 30 1.07 -18.01 -14.46
CA ASN A 30 0.49 -18.02 -13.12
C ASN A 30 -0.49 -16.86 -12.88
N TYR A 31 -1.42 -17.06 -11.97
CA TYR A 31 -2.17 -15.97 -11.32
C TYR A 31 -1.33 -15.43 -10.18
N VAL A 32 -1.12 -14.11 -10.13
CA VAL A 32 -0.23 -13.49 -9.15
C VAL A 32 -0.99 -12.41 -8.37
N ILE A 33 -0.99 -12.56 -7.05
CA ILE A 33 -1.48 -11.58 -6.09
C ILE A 33 -0.35 -11.31 -5.11
N VAL A 34 0.00 -10.04 -4.93
CA VAL A 34 0.97 -9.58 -3.94
C VAL A 34 0.25 -8.69 -2.96
N GLY A 35 0.16 -9.11 -1.70
CA GLY A 35 -0.39 -8.29 -0.62
C GLY A 35 0.71 -7.87 0.36
N GLY A 36 0.56 -6.71 0.97
CA GLY A 36 1.41 -6.31 2.08
C GLY A 36 1.39 -4.82 2.38
N ASP A 37 2.20 -4.46 3.39
CA ASP A 37 2.60 -3.09 3.69
C ASP A 37 3.75 -2.69 2.76
N TYR A 38 3.48 -1.74 1.86
CA TYR A 38 4.49 -1.26 0.93
C TYR A 38 5.42 -0.21 1.54
N ASN A 39 5.12 0.33 2.74
CA ASN A 39 5.78 1.49 3.32
C ASN A 39 5.81 2.71 2.37
N HIS A 40 4.82 2.79 1.49
CA HIS A 40 4.59 3.90 0.57
C HIS A 40 3.11 4.23 0.56
N ALA A 41 2.75 5.51 0.55
CA ALA A 41 1.40 5.91 0.17
C ALA A 41 1.08 5.33 -1.22
N LEU A 42 0.01 4.54 -1.32
CA LEU A 42 -0.39 3.82 -2.52
C LEU A 42 -1.02 4.74 -3.56
N GLY A 43 -0.29 5.75 -4.00
CA GLY A 43 -0.75 6.78 -4.92
C GLY A 43 -0.53 8.17 -4.34
N LYS A 44 -0.19 9.12 -5.22
CA LYS A 44 0.08 10.51 -4.84
C LYS A 44 -1.12 11.16 -4.17
N ASP A 45 -2.31 10.76 -4.59
CA ASP A 45 -3.60 11.18 -4.04
C ASP A 45 -3.70 10.90 -2.54
N MET A 46 -3.12 9.79 -2.05
CA MET A 46 -3.23 9.41 -0.63
C MET A 46 -2.17 9.98 0.28
N LEU A 47 -1.12 10.63 -0.26
CA LEU A 47 -0.03 11.16 0.56
C LEU A 47 -0.50 12.20 1.57
N THR A 48 -1.49 13.02 1.19
CA THR A 48 -2.03 14.13 1.99
C THR A 48 -3.56 14.14 2.02
N HIS A 49 -4.21 13.00 1.74
CA HIS A 49 -5.66 12.92 1.64
C HIS A 49 -6.37 13.10 2.99
N PHE A 50 -5.84 12.45 4.03
CA PHE A 50 -6.45 12.51 5.36
C PHE A 50 -5.98 13.76 6.10
N ALA A 51 -6.92 14.44 6.74
CA ALA A 51 -6.60 15.56 7.61
C ALA A 51 -5.82 15.10 8.85
N SER A 52 -4.70 15.74 9.12
CA SER A 52 -3.87 15.52 10.32
C SER A 52 -3.28 16.83 10.81
N GLN A 53 -2.90 16.87 12.09
CA GLN A 53 -2.10 17.97 12.65
C GLN A 53 -0.60 17.70 12.55
N GLU A 54 -0.22 16.43 12.46
CA GLU A 54 1.15 16.04 12.17
C GLU A 54 1.53 16.31 10.71
N LYS A 55 2.81 16.61 10.50
CA LYS A 55 3.40 16.73 9.17
C LYS A 55 3.48 15.36 8.51
N VAL A 56 3.50 15.34 7.18
CA VAL A 56 3.86 14.13 6.42
C VAL A 56 5.25 13.69 6.85
N PRO A 57 5.42 12.45 7.37
CA PRO A 57 6.73 11.99 7.80
C PRO A 57 7.69 11.82 6.63
N ASP A 58 8.96 12.21 6.82
CA ASP A 58 10.01 12.15 5.78
C ASP A 58 10.27 10.73 5.23
N TRP A 59 9.86 9.71 5.99
CA TRP A 59 10.02 8.32 5.57
C TRP A 59 8.96 7.89 4.55
N VAL A 60 7.80 8.55 4.49
CA VAL A 60 6.70 8.19 3.58
C VAL A 60 7.11 8.51 2.14
N SER A 61 7.17 7.47 1.32
CA SER A 61 7.35 7.59 -0.12
C SER A 61 6.03 7.30 -0.84
N VAL A 62 5.95 7.51 -2.15
CA VAL A 62 4.76 7.19 -2.95
C VAL A 62 5.03 6.01 -3.86
N LEU A 63 4.13 5.03 -3.88
CA LEU A 63 4.08 3.96 -4.87
C LEU A 63 3.03 4.33 -5.91
N ASP A 64 3.49 4.62 -7.12
CA ASP A 64 2.62 4.94 -8.25
C ASP A 64 2.37 3.69 -9.10
N GLN A 65 1.21 3.60 -9.76
CA GLN A 65 0.89 2.50 -10.68
C GLN A 65 1.96 2.31 -11.76
N SER A 66 2.59 3.39 -12.22
CA SER A 66 3.68 3.35 -13.21
C SER A 66 4.96 2.67 -12.70
N MET A 67 5.11 2.48 -11.39
CA MET A 67 6.24 1.78 -10.77
C MET A 67 6.03 0.27 -10.68
N VAL A 68 4.83 -0.23 -10.97
CA VAL A 68 4.47 -1.64 -10.91
C VAL A 68 4.74 -2.30 -12.27
N ALA A 69 5.14 -3.57 -12.26
CA ALA A 69 5.39 -4.35 -13.47
C ALA A 69 4.22 -4.29 -14.47
N LYS A 70 4.53 -4.36 -15.77
CA LYS A 70 3.49 -4.43 -16.82
C LYS A 70 2.63 -5.67 -16.61
N GLY A 71 1.33 -5.55 -16.88
CA GLY A 71 0.38 -6.64 -16.68
C GLY A 71 -0.11 -6.78 -15.24
N PHE A 72 0.20 -5.82 -14.37
CA PHE A 72 -0.27 -5.76 -12.99
C PHE A 72 -1.00 -4.46 -12.68
N THR A 73 -1.99 -4.56 -11.79
CA THR A 73 -2.80 -3.43 -11.31
C THR A 73 -2.66 -3.31 -9.80
N MET A 74 -2.42 -2.09 -9.32
CA MET A 74 -2.55 -1.74 -7.91
C MET A 74 -4.03 -1.56 -7.57
N VAL A 75 -4.56 -2.46 -6.74
CA VAL A 75 -5.98 -2.48 -6.39
C VAL A 75 -6.26 -1.33 -5.42
N LYS A 76 -7.06 -0.36 -5.87
CA LYS A 76 -7.57 0.71 -5.02
C LYS A 76 -8.75 0.19 -4.21
N ALA A 77 -8.63 0.18 -2.88
CA ALA A 77 -9.74 -0.19 -2.01
C ALA A 77 -10.92 0.78 -2.19
N GLN A 78 -12.14 0.25 -2.18
CA GLN A 78 -13.37 1.00 -2.48
C GLN A 78 -13.61 2.16 -1.51
N ASN A 79 -13.20 1.99 -0.24
CA ASN A 79 -13.34 2.96 0.83
C ASN A 79 -12.00 3.60 1.23
N ARG A 80 -10.99 3.57 0.35
CA ARG A 80 -9.64 4.08 0.66
C ARG A 80 -9.60 5.56 1.05
N GLU A 81 -10.58 6.33 0.62
CA GLU A 81 -10.67 7.77 0.89
C GLU A 81 -11.25 8.08 2.27
N THR A 82 -11.87 7.10 2.93
CA THR A 82 -12.52 7.27 4.24
C THR A 82 -11.89 6.42 5.32
N VAL A 83 -11.23 5.31 4.96
CA VAL A 83 -10.58 4.40 5.92
C VAL A 83 -9.09 4.30 5.59
N PRO A 84 -8.20 4.91 6.39
CA PRO A 84 -6.75 4.76 6.23
C PRO A 84 -6.31 3.35 6.64
N THR A 85 -5.15 2.90 6.12
CA THR A 85 -4.57 1.61 6.49
C THR A 85 -3.44 1.73 7.50
N VAL A 86 -2.85 2.92 7.67
CA VAL A 86 -1.76 3.14 8.64
C VAL A 86 -1.90 4.51 9.30
N ARG A 87 -1.43 4.60 10.55
CA ARG A 87 -1.19 5.86 11.26
C ARG A 87 0.28 6.02 11.63
N SER A 88 0.72 7.24 11.87
CA SER A 88 1.97 7.50 12.58
C SER A 88 1.93 6.96 14.02
N THR A 89 3.11 6.67 14.56
CA THR A 89 3.29 6.16 15.93
C THR A 89 4.07 7.10 16.85
N ASP A 90 4.35 8.33 16.41
CA ASP A 90 5.07 9.32 17.22
C ASP A 90 4.25 9.80 18.43
N LEU A 91 2.91 9.75 18.31
CA LEU A 91 1.94 10.03 19.37
C LEU A 91 0.95 8.88 19.54
N ALA A 92 0.33 8.80 20.72
CA ALA A 92 -0.84 7.94 20.93
C ALA A 92 -1.95 8.31 19.94
N TYR A 93 -2.70 7.30 19.46
CA TYR A 93 -3.71 7.53 18.43
C TYR A 93 -4.79 8.49 18.90
N ARG A 94 -5.00 9.56 18.13
CA ARG A 94 -6.06 10.54 18.27
C ARG A 94 -6.55 10.91 16.88
N SER A 95 -7.83 10.63 16.62
CA SER A 95 -8.47 10.97 15.36
C SER A 95 -8.30 12.47 15.03
N GLY A 96 -7.92 12.76 13.79
CA GLY A 96 -7.63 14.12 13.30
C GLY A 96 -6.30 14.72 13.76
N VAL A 97 -5.52 14.02 14.59
CA VAL A 97 -4.19 14.48 15.04
C VAL A 97 -3.08 13.75 14.30
N ASN A 98 -3.05 12.41 14.38
CA ASN A 98 -2.02 11.59 13.76
C ASN A 98 -2.03 11.72 12.23
N TYR A 99 -0.86 11.63 11.61
CA TYR A 99 -0.74 11.40 10.18
C TYR A 99 -1.34 10.04 9.82
N LEU A 100 -2.13 10.02 8.75
CA LEU A 100 -2.87 8.85 8.27
C LEU A 100 -2.67 8.72 6.76
N THR A 101 -2.50 7.50 6.26
CA THR A 101 -2.47 7.23 4.82
C THR A 101 -2.89 5.79 4.49
N VAL A 102 -2.83 5.43 3.21
CA VAL A 102 -3.03 4.06 2.71
C VAL A 102 -1.67 3.53 2.24
N CYS A 103 -1.05 2.67 3.05
CA CYS A 103 0.22 1.99 2.75
C CYS A 103 0.07 0.50 2.44
N ASP A 104 -1.05 -0.08 2.85
CA ASP A 104 -1.34 -1.51 2.75
C ASP A 104 -2.28 -1.76 1.58
N GLY A 105 -2.03 -2.82 0.83
CA GLY A 105 -2.88 -3.14 -0.31
C GLY A 105 -2.38 -4.31 -1.12
N PHE A 106 -2.87 -4.39 -2.35
CA PHE A 106 -2.63 -5.52 -3.24
C PHE A 106 -2.24 -5.07 -4.65
N LEU A 107 -1.28 -5.80 -5.24
CA LEU A 107 -1.01 -5.81 -6.68
C LEU A 107 -1.54 -7.12 -7.25
N VAL A 108 -2.25 -7.06 -8.38
CA VAL A 108 -2.83 -8.25 -9.03
C VAL A 108 -2.47 -8.30 -10.50
N SER A 109 -2.16 -9.48 -11.02
CA SER A 109 -1.94 -9.69 -12.45
C SER A 109 -3.23 -9.58 -13.26
N ASN A 110 -3.15 -9.26 -14.55
CA ASN A 110 -4.33 -9.01 -15.40
C ASN A 110 -5.28 -10.21 -15.59
N ASN A 111 -4.80 -11.44 -15.34
CA ASN A 111 -5.62 -12.65 -15.29
C ASN A 111 -6.38 -12.83 -13.95
N VAL A 112 -6.29 -11.86 -13.04
CA VAL A 112 -7.07 -11.79 -11.79
C VAL A 112 -7.97 -10.55 -11.83
N THR A 113 -9.25 -10.72 -11.54
CA THR A 113 -10.17 -9.61 -11.24
C THR A 113 -10.25 -9.47 -9.73
N ALA A 114 -10.07 -8.28 -9.17
CA ALA A 114 -10.11 -8.09 -7.71
C ALA A 114 -10.73 -6.77 -7.27
N THR A 115 -11.34 -6.78 -6.09
CA THR A 115 -11.79 -5.61 -5.33
C THR A 115 -11.20 -5.65 -3.93
N ALA A 116 -10.95 -4.49 -3.34
CA ALA A 116 -10.43 -4.39 -1.97
C ALA A 116 -11.29 -3.48 -1.10
N THR A 117 -11.27 -3.73 0.21
CA THR A 117 -11.94 -2.91 1.22
C THR A 117 -11.05 -2.83 2.47
N ASN A 118 -10.79 -1.63 2.95
CA ASN A 118 -10.07 -1.41 4.21
C ASN A 118 -11.04 -1.67 5.37
N ILE A 119 -10.61 -2.42 6.38
CA ILE A 119 -11.40 -2.72 7.58
C ILE A 119 -11.00 -1.72 8.66
N ASN A 120 -11.90 -0.81 9.01
CA ASN A 120 -11.61 0.13 10.10
C ASN A 120 -11.72 -0.60 11.45
N THR A 121 -10.62 -0.66 12.17
CA THR A 121 -10.53 -1.17 13.54
C THR A 121 -10.21 -0.08 14.54
N ASP A 122 -10.28 1.19 14.11
CA ASP A 122 -9.84 2.36 14.88
C ASP A 122 -8.41 2.22 15.44
N PHE A 123 -7.58 1.41 14.77
CA PHE A 123 -6.22 1.07 15.18
C PHE A 123 -6.11 0.39 16.56
N ASP A 124 -7.15 -0.32 17.00
CA ASP A 124 -7.19 -1.01 18.30
C ASP A 124 -6.19 -2.17 18.42
N TYR A 125 -5.89 -2.84 17.29
CA TYR A 125 -5.06 -4.04 17.28
C TYR A 125 -3.61 -3.77 16.83
N ALA A 126 -3.43 -2.76 15.99
CA ALA A 126 -2.14 -2.34 15.45
C ALA A 126 -2.24 -0.88 14.97
N ASP A 127 -1.10 -0.25 14.72
CA ASP A 127 -0.99 0.99 13.96
C ASP A 127 -1.40 0.85 12.48
N HIS A 128 -1.75 -0.36 12.05
CA HIS A 128 -2.35 -0.67 10.77
C HIS A 128 -3.78 -1.21 10.87
N ASN A 129 -4.63 -0.78 9.93
CA ASN A 129 -5.94 -1.33 9.66
C ASN A 129 -5.84 -2.42 8.57
N PRO A 130 -6.48 -3.60 8.72
CA PRO A 130 -6.43 -4.65 7.71
C PRO A 130 -7.06 -4.26 6.37
N VAL A 131 -6.59 -4.88 5.28
CA VAL A 131 -7.18 -4.76 3.95
C VAL A 131 -7.70 -6.10 3.48
N LYS A 132 -9.00 -6.18 3.17
CA LYS A 132 -9.64 -7.38 2.62
C LYS A 132 -9.61 -7.34 1.10
N LEU A 133 -9.10 -8.39 0.46
CA LEU A 133 -9.20 -8.61 -0.98
C LEU A 133 -10.33 -9.62 -1.29
N THR A 134 -11.12 -9.36 -2.32
CA THR A 134 -12.02 -10.34 -2.95
C THR A 134 -11.60 -10.46 -4.42
N PHE A 135 -11.48 -11.68 -4.94
CA PHE A 135 -10.96 -11.88 -6.29
C PHE A 135 -11.60 -13.06 -7.02
N ILE A 136 -11.45 -13.05 -8.35
CA ILE A 136 -11.84 -14.11 -9.27
C ILE A 136 -10.65 -14.39 -10.20
N LEU A 137 -10.28 -15.67 -10.35
CA LEU A 137 -9.29 -16.13 -11.32
C LEU A 137 -9.99 -16.34 -12.67
N LYS A 138 -9.44 -15.79 -13.75
CA LYS A 138 -10.03 -15.86 -15.09
C LYS A 138 -9.67 -17.15 -15.82
#